data_AF-A0A952QS74-F1
#
_entry.id   AF-A0A952QS74-F1
#
_cell.length_a   1.000
_cell.length_b   1.000
_cell.length_c   1.000
_cell.angle_alpha   90.00
_cell.angle_beta   90.00
_cell.angle_gamma   90.00
#
_symmetry.space_group_name_H-M   'P 1'
#
loop_
_entity.id
_entity.type
_entity.pdbx_description
1 polymer ?
#
loop_
_entity_poly.entity_id
_entity_poly.type
_entity_poly.pdbx_seq_one_letter_code
_entity_poly.pdbx_strand_id
1 'polypeptide(L)'
;MRRAVRMMEALNTLGYGRERVILVLNRSRREDQGLQAEAEVLLGQPLALSIPDVPEDAREALETGRVLCAGTSGGAVIRAYERLAALVMDTKQAPASQPPSWRARWIQRLWSDAA
;
A
#
# COMPACT_ATOMS: atom_id res chain seq x y z
N MET A 1 5.77 6.57 -12.90
CA MET A 1 4.42 6.11 -13.28
C MET A 1 4.35 4.87 -14.18
N ARG A 2 5.13 4.74 -15.26
CA ARG A 2 5.07 3.57 -16.18
C ARG A 2 5.06 2.18 -15.49
N ARG A 3 5.86 2.00 -14.43
CA ARG A 3 5.89 0.74 -13.66
C ARG A 3 4.56 0.44 -12.95
N ALA A 4 3.92 1.45 -12.37
CA ALA A 4 2.64 1.29 -11.68
C ALA A 4 1.52 0.90 -12.65
N VAL A 5 1.49 1.51 -13.83
CA VAL A 5 0.52 1.16 -14.90
C VAL A 5 0.67 -0.30 -15.32
N ARG A 6 1.90 -0.73 -15.61
CA ARG A 6 2.16 -2.13 -15.98
C ARG A 6 1.81 -3.12 -14.87
N MET A 7 2.03 -2.74 -13.61
CA MET A 7 1.60 -3.55 -12.47
C MET A 7 0.08 -3.67 -12.43
N MET A 8 -0.65 -2.56 -12.61
CA MET A 8 -2.11 -2.58 -12.67
C MET A 8 -2.65 -3.43 -13.82
N GLU A 9 -2.05 -3.33 -15.00
CA GLU A 9 -2.38 -4.18 -16.16
C GLU A 9 -2.17 -5.66 -15.84
N ALA A 10 -1.02 -6.02 -15.27
CA ALA A 10 -0.70 -7.39 -14.89
C ALA A 10 -1.67 -7.93 -13.82
N LEU A 11 -1.98 -7.14 -12.80
CA LEU A 11 -2.95 -7.51 -11.76
C LEU A 11 -4.35 -7.74 -12.37
N ASN A 12 -4.77 -6.88 -13.30
CA ASN A 12 -6.04 -7.03 -14.01
C ASN A 12 -6.07 -8.32 -14.84
N THR A 13 -4.99 -8.65 -15.56
CA THR A 13 -4.87 -9.92 -16.31
C THR A 13 -4.96 -11.15 -15.39
N LEU A 14 -4.51 -11.04 -14.14
CA LEU A 14 -4.62 -12.10 -13.13
C LEU A 14 -6.00 -12.16 -12.45
N GLY A 15 -6.97 -11.35 -12.88
CA GLY A 15 -8.32 -11.31 -12.33
C GLY A 15 -8.45 -10.48 -11.04
N TYR A 16 -7.44 -9.69 -10.69
CA TYR A 16 -7.58 -8.66 -9.66
C TYR A 16 -7.96 -7.35 -10.34
N GLY A 17 -9.26 -7.08 -10.35
CA GLY A 17 -9.75 -5.78 -10.77
C GLY A 17 -9.24 -4.68 -9.84
N ARG A 18 -9.38 -3.43 -10.30
CA ARG A 18 -8.89 -2.24 -9.59
C ARG A 18 -9.49 -2.13 -8.18
N GLU A 19 -10.72 -2.60 -7.99
CA GLU A 19 -11.42 -2.63 -6.71
C GLU A 19 -10.72 -3.44 -5.62
N ARG A 20 -9.76 -4.30 -5.99
CA ARG A 20 -8.96 -5.11 -5.04
C ARG A 20 -7.61 -4.49 -4.71
N VAL A 21 -7.28 -3.34 -5.30
CA VAL A 21 -5.97 -2.71 -5.18
C VAL A 21 -6.10 -1.42 -4.39
N ILE A 22 -5.52 -1.39 -3.20
CA ILE A 22 -5.38 -0.16 -2.42
C ILE A 22 -4.19 0.63 -2.98
N LEU A 23 -4.46 1.77 -3.60
CA LEU A 23 -3.43 2.61 -4.18
C LEU A 23 -2.93 3.65 -3.15
N VAL A 24 -1.62 3.65 -2.91
CA VAL A 24 -0.98 4.53 -1.92
C VAL A 24 0.12 5.34 -2.58
N LEU A 25 0.11 6.65 -2.37
CA LEU A 25 1.21 7.53 -2.76
C LEU A 25 2.17 7.68 -1.57
N ASN A 26 3.34 7.05 -1.66
CA ASN A 26 4.35 7.12 -0.61
C ASN A 26 5.28 8.32 -0.82
N ARG A 27 5.81 8.86 0.29
CA ARG A 27 6.73 10.00 0.32
C ARG A 27 6.14 11.26 -0.32
N SER A 28 4.86 11.52 -0.08
CA SER A 28 4.19 12.69 -0.63
C SER A 28 4.66 13.97 0.05
N ARG A 29 4.99 14.97 -0.76
CA ARG A 29 5.30 16.35 -0.36
C ARG A 29 4.18 17.29 -0.80
N ARG A 30 4.16 18.51 -0.25
CA ARG A 30 3.15 19.51 -0.59
C ARG A 30 3.16 19.89 -2.08
N GLU A 31 4.33 19.86 -2.70
CA GLU A 31 4.55 20.09 -4.13
C GLU A 31 3.97 18.99 -5.04
N ASP A 32 3.69 17.80 -4.49
CA ASP A 32 3.20 16.65 -5.27
C ASP A 32 1.68 16.64 -5.49
N GLN A 33 0.95 17.68 -5.05
CA GLN A 33 -0.51 17.72 -5.19
C GLN A 33 -0.99 17.60 -6.64
N GLY A 34 -0.25 18.17 -7.61
CA GLY A 34 -0.55 18.00 -9.03
C GLY A 34 -0.33 16.56 -9.52
N LEU A 35 0.70 15.89 -8.99
CA LEU A 35 1.05 14.51 -9.36
C LEU A 35 0.03 13.50 -8.85
N GLN A 36 -0.68 13.80 -7.76
CA GLN A 36 -1.77 12.96 -7.27
C GLN A 36 -2.91 12.87 -8.28
N ALA A 37 -3.42 14.00 -8.77
CA ALA A 37 -4.53 14.00 -9.73
C ALA A 37 -4.15 13.27 -11.03
N GLU A 38 -2.93 13.51 -11.52
CA GLU A 38 -2.41 12.79 -12.69
C GLU A 38 -2.31 11.28 -12.44
N ALA A 39 -1.85 10.86 -11.26
CA ALA A 39 -1.77 9.45 -10.90
C ALA A 39 -3.13 8.76 -10.89
N GLU A 40 -4.16 9.40 -10.35
CA GLU A 40 -5.52 8.87 -10.28
C GLU A 40 -6.12 8.69 -11.67
N VAL A 41 -5.95 9.68 -12.56
CA VAL A 41 -6.39 9.60 -13.96
C VAL A 41 -5.69 8.45 -14.68
N LEU A 42 -4.36 8.36 -14.53
CA LEU A 42 -3.53 7.43 -15.29
C LEU A 42 -3.71 5.98 -14.82
N LEU A 43 -4.02 5.77 -13.54
CA LEU A 43 -4.31 4.46 -12.96
C LEU A 43 -5.82 4.13 -12.99
N GLY A 44 -6.65 5.11 -13.32
CA GLY A 44 -8.10 4.98 -13.46
C GLY A 44 -8.82 4.58 -12.18
N GLN A 45 -8.29 5.03 -11.02
CA GLN A 45 -8.88 4.87 -9.70
C GLN A 45 -8.32 5.91 -8.72
N PRO A 46 -9.05 6.30 -7.66
CA PRO A 46 -8.57 7.27 -6.68
C PRO A 46 -7.42 6.72 -5.82
N LEU A 47 -6.56 7.61 -5.31
CA LEU A 47 -5.62 7.26 -4.25
C LEU A 47 -6.39 7.04 -2.96
N ALA A 48 -6.12 5.94 -2.27
CA ALA A 48 -6.73 5.66 -0.98
C ALA A 48 -6.15 6.56 0.12
N LEU A 49 -4.84 6.79 0.08
CA LEU A 49 -4.14 7.74 0.94
C LEU A 49 -2.76 8.12 0.40
N SER A 50 -2.21 9.18 0.97
CA SER A 50 -0.82 9.61 0.78
C SER A 50 -0.07 9.51 2.10
N ILE A 51 1.15 8.97 2.07
CA ILE A 51 2.05 8.85 3.22
C ILE A 51 3.09 9.97 3.09
N PRO A 52 3.21 10.87 4.09
CA PRO A 52 4.13 12.00 4.00
C PRO A 52 5.60 11.57 3.97
N ASP A 53 6.44 12.35 3.28
CA ASP A 53 7.90 12.16 3.27
C ASP A 53 8.51 12.61 4.60
N VAL A 54 9.00 11.65 5.40
CA VAL A 54 9.62 11.88 6.72
C VAL A 54 11.04 11.29 6.77
N PRO A 55 11.99 11.83 5.97
CA PRO A 55 13.30 11.21 5.79
C PRO A 55 14.14 11.13 7.08
N GLU A 56 14.06 12.14 7.96
CA GLU A 56 14.80 12.14 9.22
C GLU A 56 14.26 11.09 10.20
N ASP A 57 12.94 11.04 10.40
CA ASP A 57 12.30 10.03 11.23
C ASP A 57 12.58 8.61 10.70
N ALA A 58 12.58 8.43 9.36
CA ALA A 58 12.90 7.16 8.72
C ALA A 58 14.36 6.75 8.94
N ARG A 59 15.29 7.71 8.91
CA ARG A 59 16.70 7.48 9.20
C ARG A 59 16.92 7.10 10.66
N GLU A 60 16.31 7.85 11.59
CA GLU A 60 16.39 7.55 13.03
C GLU A 60 15.82 6.16 13.35
N ALA A 61 14.66 5.81 12.78
CA ALA A 61 14.04 4.50 12.94
C ALA A 61 14.99 3.37 12.48
N LEU A 62 15.65 3.56 11.33
CA LEU A 62 16.63 2.62 10.80
C LEU A 62 17.85 2.48 11.72
N GLU A 63 18.43 3.59 12.17
CA GLU A 63 19.61 3.62 13.04
C GLU A 63 19.36 3.01 14.42
N THR A 64 18.15 3.18 14.94
CA THR A 64 17.75 2.68 16.26
C THR A 64 17.13 1.28 16.23
N GLY A 65 16.92 0.70 15.04
CA GLY A 65 16.24 -0.59 14.86
C GLY A 65 14.77 -0.56 15.32
N ARG A 66 14.14 0.62 15.33
CA ARG A 66 12.75 0.81 15.75
C ARG A 66 11.86 0.97 14.52
N VAL A 67 10.59 0.61 14.67
CA VAL A 67 9.59 0.93 13.64
C VAL A 67 9.39 2.44 13.58
N LEU A 68 9.19 2.98 12.37
CA LEU A 68 8.94 4.40 12.15
C LEU A 68 7.79 4.96 13.01
N CYS A 69 6.80 4.10 13.33
CA CYS A 69 5.64 4.46 14.14
C CYS A 69 5.91 4.52 15.65
N ALA A 70 7.10 4.14 16.11
CA ALA A 70 7.47 4.13 17.54
C ALA A 70 8.11 5.46 18.02
N GLY A 71 8.37 6.39 17.11
CA GLY A 71 8.93 7.71 17.42
C GLY A 71 7.86 8.75 17.83
N THR A 72 8.26 9.76 18.59
CA THR A 72 7.38 10.81 19.13
C THR A 72 7.00 11.91 18.13
N SER A 73 7.71 12.02 17.00
CA SER A 73 7.60 13.18 16.08
C SER A 73 6.69 12.95 14.86
N GLY A 74 6.27 11.70 14.62
CA GLY A 74 5.70 11.28 13.34
C GLY A 74 4.17 11.32 13.20
N GLY A 75 3.45 12.21 13.91
CA GLY A 75 1.99 12.13 14.03
C GLY A 75 1.22 12.03 12.70
N ALA A 76 1.67 12.71 11.64
CA ALA A 76 1.03 12.62 10.33
C ALA A 76 1.30 11.27 9.61
N VAL A 77 2.51 10.74 9.72
CA VAL A 77 2.88 9.44 9.13
C VAL A 77 2.19 8.30 9.88
N ILE A 78 2.13 8.37 11.22
CA ILE A 78 1.45 7.38 12.06
C ILE A 78 -0.02 7.32 11.70
N ARG A 79 -0.71 8.47 11.64
CA ARG A 79 -2.12 8.52 11.20
C ARG A 79 -2.33 7.98 9.78
N ALA A 80 -1.38 8.21 8.87
CA ALA A 80 -1.46 7.65 7.53
C ALA A 80 -1.36 6.11 7.56
N TYR A 81 -0.44 5.55 8.35
CA TYR A 81 -0.32 4.11 8.53
C TYR A 81 -1.52 3.48 9.25
N GLU A 82 -2.07 4.14 10.28
CA GLU A 82 -3.30 3.70 10.96
C GLU A 82 -4.48 3.64 9.98
N ARG A 83 -4.64 4.66 9.13
CA ARG A 83 -5.66 4.67 8.08
C ARG A 83 -5.44 3.58 7.03
N LEU A 84 -4.19 3.35 6.61
CA LEU A 84 -3.86 2.26 5.69
C LEU A 84 -4.18 0.89 6.32
N ALA A 85 -3.82 0.69 7.59
CA ALA A 85 -4.13 -0.53 8.32
C ALA A 85 -5.65 -0.74 8.39
N ALA A 86 -6.43 0.30 8.69
CA ALA A 86 -7.89 0.21 8.68
C ALA A 86 -8.46 -0.20 7.31
N LEU A 87 -7.93 0.35 6.21
CA LEU A 87 -8.34 -0.01 4.85
C LEU A 87 -8.01 -1.47 4.49
N VAL A 88 -6.80 -1.94 4.86
CA VAL A 88 -6.38 -3.32 4.61
C VAL A 88 -7.22 -4.32 5.42
N MET A 89 -7.61 -3.92 6.64
CA MET A 89 -8.43 -4.76 7.52
C MET A 89 -9.93 -4.67 7.23
N ASP A 90 -10.38 -3.73 6.38
CA ASP A 90 -11.79 -3.62 6.00
C ASP A 90 -12.19 -4.76 5.04
N THR A 91 -12.74 -5.81 5.64
CA THR A 91 -13.23 -7.00 4.95
C THR A 91 -14.42 -6.73 4.02
N LYS A 92 -15.05 -5.55 4.06
CA LYS A 92 -16.16 -5.20 3.14
C LYS A 92 -15.70 -4.86 1.73
N GLN A 93 -14.43 -4.49 1.52
CA GLN A 93 -13.85 -4.26 0.19
C GLN A 93 -13.33 -5.55 -0.47
N ALA A 94 -13.32 -6.69 0.23
CA ALA A 94 -12.96 -7.96 -0.39
C ALA A 94 -14.11 -8.44 -1.27
N PRO A 95 -13.97 -8.51 -2.62
CA PRO A 95 -15.04 -9.05 -3.43
C PRO A 95 -15.19 -10.52 -3.07
N ALA A 96 -16.44 -10.97 -2.92
CA ALA A 96 -16.76 -12.38 -2.75
C ALA A 96 -16.24 -13.15 -3.98
N SER A 97 -15.08 -13.77 -3.82
CA SER A 97 -14.56 -14.74 -4.76
C SER A 97 -13.79 -15.74 -3.93
N GLN A 98 -14.14 -17.02 -4.10
CA GLN A 98 -13.38 -18.14 -3.57
C GLN A 98 -11.87 -17.83 -3.67
N PRO A 99 -11.08 -18.13 -2.61
CA PRO A 99 -9.67 -17.82 -2.61
C PRO A 99 -9.05 -18.40 -3.88
N PRO A 100 -8.50 -17.57 -4.79
CA PRO A 100 -7.95 -18.09 -6.02
C PRO A 100 -6.82 -19.06 -5.67
N SER A 101 -6.66 -20.14 -6.44
CA SER A 101 -5.82 -21.30 -6.11
C SER A 101 -4.36 -20.98 -5.77
N TRP A 102 -3.86 -19.80 -6.13
CA TRP A 102 -2.55 -19.32 -5.69
C TRP A 102 -2.52 -18.99 -4.18
N ARG A 103 -3.60 -18.46 -3.58
CA ARG A 103 -3.64 -18.07 -2.16
C ARG A 103 -3.46 -19.29 -1.25
N ALA A 104 -4.09 -20.42 -1.61
CA ALA A 104 -3.86 -21.71 -0.97
C ALA A 104 -2.40 -22.21 -1.16
N ARG A 105 -1.87 -22.08 -2.39
CA ARG A 105 -0.47 -22.48 -2.69
C ARG A 105 0.57 -21.64 -1.94
N TRP A 106 0.33 -20.34 -1.76
CA TRP A 106 1.26 -19.44 -1.08
C TRP A 106 1.23 -19.61 0.45
N ILE A 107 0.04 -19.79 1.05
CA ILE A 107 -0.09 -20.10 2.48
C ILE A 107 0.63 -21.41 2.80
N GLN A 108 0.42 -22.44 1.97
CA GLN A 108 1.10 -23.73 2.13
C GLN A 108 2.62 -23.59 2.03
N ARG A 109 3.12 -22.80 1.07
CA ARG A 109 4.57 -22.59 0.87
C ARG A 109 5.23 -21.79 1.99
N LEU A 110 4.59 -20.75 2.49
CA LEU A 110 5.12 -19.93 3.59
C LEU A 110 5.18 -20.71 4.92
N TRP A 111 4.30 -21.68 5.12
CA TRP A 111 4.22 -22.46 6.36
C TRP A 111 5.03 -23.76 6.29
N SER A 112 5.36 -24.25 5.09
CA SER A 112 6.28 -25.37 4.90
C SER A 112 7.76 -24.98 5.07
N ASP A 113 8.13 -23.72 4.81
CA ASP A 113 9.51 -23.23 4.99
C ASP A 113 9.83 -22.87 6.46
N ALA A 114 8.86 -23.01 7.37
CA ALA A 114 9.00 -22.74 8.81
C ALA A 114 9.12 -24.00 9.69
N ALA A 115 9.21 -25.18 9.08
CA ALA A 115 9.39 -26.49 9.72
C ALA A 115 10.69 -27.15 9.24
#